data_AF-A0A3M9M4M8-F1
#
_entry.id   AF-A0A3M9M4M8-F1
#
_cell.length_a   1.000
_cell.length_b   1.000
_cell.length_c   1.000
_cell.angle_alpha   90.00
_cell.angle_beta   90.00
_cell.angle_gamma   90.00
#
_symmetry.space_group_name_H-M   'P 1'
#
loop_
_entity.id
_entity.type
_entity.pdbx_description
1 polymer ?
#
loop_
_entity_poly.entity_id
_entity_poly.type
_entity_poly.pdbx_seq_one_letter_code
_entity_poly.pdbx_strand_id
1 'polypeptide(L)' 'MPSIQIKNVSDEAHAVLRSRAAAAHQSLQEYLRTRLEEEARTPSLDEILDRAAARAGSGGSVRMAEAVAILREERDRR' A
#
# COMPACT_ATOMS: atom_id res chain seq x y z
N MET A 1 -17.07 9.44 -7.33
CA MET A 1 -16.05 8.38 -7.33
C MET A 1 -14.94 8.77 -8.29
N PRO A 2 -13.66 8.59 -7.94
CA PRO A 2 -12.56 8.88 -8.86
C PRO A 2 -12.64 7.95 -10.08
N SER A 3 -12.42 8.50 -11.26
CA SER A 3 -12.31 7.76 -12.52
C SER A 3 -10.92 7.93 -13.11
N ILE A 4 -10.41 6.87 -13.74
CA ILE A 4 -9.08 6.85 -14.36
C ILE A 4 -9.24 6.44 -15.81
N GLN A 5 -8.68 7.24 -16.72
CA GLN A 5 -8.56 6.90 -18.13
C GLN A 5 -7.09 6.69 -18.47
N ILE A 6 -6.75 5.48 -18.93
CA ILE A 6 -5.39 5.16 -19.39
C ILE A 6 -5.37 5.28 -20.91
N LYS A 7 -4.58 6.22 -21.43
CA LYS A 7 -4.44 6.45 -22.88
C LYS A 7 -3.25 5.65 -23.42
N ASN A 8 -3.30 5.33 -24.71
CA ASN A 8 -2.21 4.69 -25.45
C ASN A 8 -1.76 3.34 -24.86
N VAL A 9 -2.69 2.56 -24.33
CA VAL A 9 -2.42 1.16 -23.96
C VAL A 9 -2.16 0.39 -25.26
N SER A 10 -1.09 -0.40 -25.32
CA SER A 10 -0.83 -1.22 -26.50
C SER A 10 -1.94 -2.25 -26.70
N ASP A 11 -2.26 -2.55 -27.96
CA ASP A 11 -3.31 -3.53 -28.30
C ASP A 11 -3.02 -4.90 -27.68
N GLU A 12 -1.74 -5.28 -27.63
CA GLU A 12 -1.28 -6.51 -26.97
C GLU A 12 -1.60 -6.52 -25.48
N ALA A 13 -1.23 -5.46 -24.75
CA ALA A 13 -1.50 -5.37 -23.32
C ALA A 13 -3.02 -5.38 -23.06
N HIS A 14 -3.79 -4.65 -23.85
CA HIS A 14 -5.24 -4.63 -23.74
C HIS A 14 -5.86 -6.01 -23.99
N ALA A 15 -5.39 -6.76 -25.00
CA ALA A 15 -5.86 -8.11 -25.29
C ALA A 15 -5.55 -9.10 -24.14
N VAL A 16 -4.33 -9.07 -23.61
CA VAL A 16 -3.91 -9.90 -22.47
C VAL A 16 -4.75 -9.59 -21.24
N LEU A 17 -4.95 -8.31 -20.91
CA LEU A 17 -5.73 -7.90 -19.75
C LEU A 17 -7.20 -8.27 -19.89
N ARG A 18 -7.79 -8.13 -21.09
CA ARG A 18 -9.16 -8.57 -21.36
C ARG A 18 -9.31 -10.09 -21.20
N SER A 19 -8.34 -10.88 -21.68
CA SER A 19 -8.34 -12.33 -21.51
C SER A 19 -8.27 -12.73 -20.02
N ARG A 20 -7.40 -12.08 -19.24
CA ARG A 20 -7.29 -12.32 -17.79
C ARG A 20 -8.56 -11.94 -17.04
N ALA A 21 -9.18 -10.81 -17.39
CA ALA A 21 -10.45 -10.39 -16.80
C ALA A 21 -11.56 -11.43 -17.06
N ALA A 22 -11.65 -11.93 -18.29
CA ALA A 22 -12.61 -12.97 -18.65
C ALA A 22 -12.36 -14.28 -17.88
N ALA A 23 -11.10 -14.69 -17.72
CA ALA A 23 -10.73 -15.86 -16.93
C ALA A 23 -11.06 -15.71 -15.43
N ALA A 24 -11.06 -14.48 -14.92
CA ALA A 24 -11.47 -14.15 -13.55
C ALA A 24 -12.99 -13.92 -13.41
N HIS A 25 -13.78 -14.10 -14.47
CA HIS A 25 -15.22 -13.79 -14.52
C HIS A 25 -15.55 -12.34 -14.14
N GLN A 26 -14.67 -11.40 -14.50
CA GLN A 26 -14.81 -9.99 -14.21
C GLN A 26 -14.90 -9.19 -15.52
N SER A 27 -15.57 -8.04 -15.48
CA SER A 27 -15.38 -7.04 -16.53
C SER A 27 -13.93 -6.52 -16.49
N LEU A 28 -13.42 -6.04 -17.62
CA LEU A 28 -12.07 -5.47 -17.68
C LEU A 28 -11.90 -4.32 -16.67
N GLN A 29 -12.94 -3.51 -16.47
CA GLN A 29 -12.92 -2.41 -15.53
C GLN A 29 -12.80 -2.89 -14.07
N GLU A 30 -13.55 -3.91 -13.68
CA GLU A 30 -13.49 -4.48 -12.32
C GLU A 30 -12.15 -5.15 -12.05
N TYR A 31 -11.64 -5.90 -13.04
CA TYR A 31 -10.33 -6.53 -12.95
C TYR A 31 -9.24 -5.48 -12.75
N LEU A 32 -9.20 -4.44 -13.59
CA LEU A 32 -8.19 -3.39 -13.48
C LEU A 32 -8.32 -2.56 -12.20
N ARG A 33 -9.56 -2.26 -11.76
CA ARG A 33 -9.79 -1.58 -10.48
C ARG A 33 -9.18 -2.38 -9.33
N THR A 34 -9.46 -3.68 -9.27
CA THR A 34 -8.94 -4.57 -8.22
C THR A 34 -7.40 -4.57 -8.23
N ARG A 35 -6.80 -4.66 -9.42
CA ARG A 35 -5.34 -4.63 -9.57
C ARG A 35 -4.73 -3.29 -9.15
N LEU A 36 -5.37 -2.16 -9.47
CA LEU A 36 -4.91 -0.83 -9.05
C LEU A 36 -5.03 -0.63 -7.54
N GLU A 37 -6.11 -1.13 -6.93
CA GLU A 37 -6.28 -1.10 -5.47
C GLU A 37 -5.26 -2.01 -4.77
N GLU A 38 -4.92 -3.17 -5.35
CA GLU A 38 -3.85 -4.04 -4.88
C GLU A 38 -2.49 -3.34 -4.90
N GLU A 39 -2.17 -2.70 -6.03
CA GLU A 39 -0.93 -1.95 -6.19
C GLU A 39 -0.83 -0.83 -5.15
N ALA A 40 -1.89 -0.05 -4.99
CA ALA A 40 -1.94 1.07 -4.06
C ALA A 40 -1.93 0.67 -2.57
N ARG A 41 -2.23 -0.60 -2.24
CA ARG A 41 -2.20 -1.09 -0.86
C ARG A 41 -0.79 -1.22 -0.29
N THR A 42 0.21 -1.48 -1.13
CA THR A 42 1.59 -1.68 -0.67
C THR A 42 2.37 -0.39 -0.86
N PRO A 43 2.69 0.34 0.23
CA PRO A 43 3.50 1.53 0.10
C PRO A 43 4.90 1.16 -0.39
N SER A 44 5.43 1.97 -1.30
CA SER A 44 6.82 1.88 -1.73
C SER A 44 7.78 2.14 -0.57
N LEU A 45 9.02 1.68 -0.72
CA LEU A 45 10.07 1.93 0.27
C LEU A 45 10.26 3.44 0.52
N ASP A 46 10.23 4.24 -0.54
CA ASP A 46 10.37 5.69 -0.46
C ASP A 46 9.20 6.31 0.34
N GLU A 47 7.96 5.89 0.09
CA GLU A 47 6.80 6.33 0.88
C GLU A 47 6.85 5.85 2.34
N ILE A 48 7.53 4.75 2.64
CA ILE A 48 7.77 4.29 4.02
C ILE A 48 8.82 5.18 4.68
N LEU A 49 9.92 5.48 3.99
CA LEU A 49 11.02 6.30 4.48
C LEU A 49 10.57 7.75 4.71
N ASP A 50 9.84 8.34 3.76
CA ASP A 50 9.27 9.68 3.89
C ASP A 50 8.31 9.76 5.08
N ARG A 51 7.49 8.72 5.28
CA ARG A 51 6.57 8.64 6.42
C ARG A 51 7.31 8.47 7.74
N ALA A 52 8.42 7.75 7.77
CA ALA A 52 9.29 7.63 8.94
C ALA A 52 9.98 8.96 9.27
N ALA A 53 10.49 9.66 8.26
CA ALA A 53 11.08 10.99 8.40
C ALA A 53 10.05 12.02 8.89
N ALA A 54 8.84 12.01 8.31
CA ALA A 54 7.74 12.88 8.74
C ALA A 54 7.30 12.59 10.18
N ARG A 55 7.28 11.32 10.61
CA ARG A 55 6.99 10.94 12.00
C ARG A 55 8.10 11.36 12.96
N ALA A 56 9.36 11.22 12.56
CA ALA A 56 10.49 11.69 13.36
C ALA A 56 10.47 13.22 13.57
N GLY A 57 9.92 13.97 12.60
CA GLY A 57 9.80 15.43 12.67
C GLY A 57 8.56 16.00 13.36
N SER A 58 7.48 15.23 13.56
CA SER A 58 6.16 15.78 13.97
C SER A 58 5.65 15.37 15.36
N GLY A 59 6.26 14.41 16.06
CA GLY A 59 5.83 14.13 17.43
C GLY A 59 6.45 12.89 18.06
N GLY A 60 7.31 13.11 19.05
CA GLY A 60 7.74 12.10 20.03
C GLY A 60 8.71 11.06 19.48
N SER A 61 10.01 11.38 19.48
CA SER A 61 11.06 10.36 19.46
C SER A 61 11.07 9.67 20.83
N VAL A 62 10.48 8.48 20.96
CA VAL A 62 10.76 7.60 22.09
C VAL A 62 12.03 6.84 21.76
N ARG A 63 13.07 6.98 22.58
CA ARG A 63 14.30 6.18 22.40
C ARG A 63 13.93 4.71 22.60
N MET A 64 14.47 3.84 21.74
CA MET A 64 14.16 2.39 21.82
C MET A 64 14.38 1.82 23.23
N ALA A 65 15.41 2.30 23.94
CA ALA A 65 15.68 1.93 25.33
C ALA A 65 14.54 2.31 26.31
N GLU A 66 13.88 3.44 26.08
CA GLU A 66 12.78 3.96 26.89
C GLU A 66 11.50 3.16 26.65
N ALA A 67 11.21 2.80 25.40
CA ALA A 67 10.12 1.89 25.05
C ALA A 67 10.32 0.49 25.69
N VAL A 68 11.55 -0.02 25.70
CA VAL A 68 11.89 -1.30 26.34
C VAL A 68 11.76 -1.23 27.86
N ALA A 69 12.14 -0.11 28.49
CA ALA A 69 11.99 0.08 29.92
C ALA A 69 10.51 0.06 30.36
N ILE A 70 9.64 0.78 29.63
CA ILE A 70 8.19 0.82 29.90
C ILE A 70 7.58 -0.59 29.79
N LEU A 71 7.96 -1.35 28.76
CA LEU A 71 7.48 -2.73 28.56
C LEU A 71 7.93 -3.70 29.66
N ARG A 72 9.13 -3.49 30.23
CA ARG A 72 9.63 -4.30 31.36
C ARG A 72 8.85 -3.97 32.64
N GLU A 73 8.65 -2.70 32.93
CA GLU A 73 7.90 -2.24 34.10
C GLU A 73 6.45 -2.76 34.09
N GLU A 74 5.81 -2.81 32.92
CA GLU A 74 4.47 -3.41 32.76
C GLU A 74 4.46 -4.93 32.96
N ARG A 75 5.53 -5.65 32.59
CA ARG A 75 5.64 -7.10 32.87
C ARG A 75 5.87 -7.38 34.35
N ASP A 76 6.68 -6.57 35.01
CA ASP A 76 7.03 -6.76 36.42
C ASP A 76 5.84 -6.44 37.36
N ARG A 77 4.81 -5.73 36.84
CA ARG A 77 3.54 -5.46 37.55
C ARG A 77 2.44 -6.53 37.31
N ARG A 78 2.67 -7.55 36.49
CA ARG A 78 1.74 -8.68 36.25
C ARG A 78 2.20 -9.92 36.98
#